data_AF-A0A4V1ZZF2-F1
#
_entry.id   AF-A0A4V1ZZF2-F1
#
_cell.length_a   1.000
_cell.length_b   1.000
_cell.length_c   1.000
_cell.angle_alpha   90.00
_cell.angle_beta   90.00
_cell.angle_gamma   90.00
#
_symmetry.space_group_name_H-M   'P 1'
#
loop_
_entity.id
_entity.type
_entity.pdbx_description
1 polymer ?
#
loop_
_entity_poly.entity_id
_entity_poly.type
_entity_poly.pdbx_seq_one_letter_code
_entity_poly.pdbx_strand_id
1 'polypeptide(L)'
;RMMPQGEISPRDIAEFNDQQFQDMEQIRDFLILHYKVTDRRDSPFWRQCAAMDVPDSLAQKIELFRETARVFRRNEELFAENSWVQVMLGQGIEPQSWHPIAGKLNDDELDRLLGMIRQDVTRTVAGLPDHAAYVARYCGAAEPAAA
;
A
#
# COMPACT_ATOMS: atom_id res chain seq x y z
N ARG A 1 7.46 21.44 -6.78
CA ARG A 1 8.78 20.98 -6.28
C ARG A 1 9.95 21.59 -7.03
N MET A 2 9.82 22.00 -8.29
CA MET A 2 10.91 22.62 -9.05
C MET A 2 10.36 23.73 -9.98
N MET A 3 9.80 24.80 -9.41
CA MET A 3 9.34 25.92 -10.22
C MET A 3 10.57 26.74 -10.65
N PRO A 4 10.86 26.89 -11.96
CA PRO A 4 12.04 27.60 -12.40
C PRO A 4 11.90 29.10 -12.11
N GLN A 5 13.03 29.76 -11.83
CA GLN A 5 13.12 31.22 -11.78
C GLN A 5 13.87 31.71 -13.03
N GLY A 6 13.14 32.26 -14.00
CA GLY A 6 13.72 32.75 -15.25
C GLY A 6 13.92 31.64 -16.29
N GLU A 7 15.10 31.57 -16.91
CA GLU A 7 15.40 30.54 -17.91
C GLU A 7 15.38 29.13 -17.30
N ILE A 8 14.81 28.18 -18.03
CA ILE A 8 14.67 26.80 -17.55
C ILE A 8 16.02 26.10 -17.67
N SER A 9 16.60 25.74 -16.52
CA SER A 9 17.83 24.98 -16.44
C SER A 9 17.64 23.55 -17.00
N PRO A 10 18.50 23.07 -17.91
CA PRO A 10 18.47 21.68 -18.36
C PRO A 10 18.69 20.67 -17.22
N ARG A 11 19.36 21.09 -16.14
CA ARG A 11 19.56 20.25 -14.95
C ARG A 11 18.25 20.08 -14.18
N ASP A 12 17.43 21.12 -14.11
CA ASP A 12 16.13 21.07 -13.43
C ASP A 12 15.18 20.13 -14.19
N ILE A 13 15.21 20.17 -15.53
CA ILE A 13 14.45 19.26 -16.39
C ILE A 13 14.88 17.81 -16.14
N ALA A 14 16.19 17.54 -16.12
CA ALA A 14 16.71 16.18 -15.95
C ALA A 14 16.29 15.58 -14.60
N GLU A 15 16.45 16.35 -13.51
CA GLU A 15 16.07 15.91 -12.17
C GLU A 15 14.56 15.72 -12.02
N PHE A 16 13.76 16.65 -12.56
CA PHE A 16 12.30 16.50 -12.56
C PHE A 16 11.87 15.22 -13.30
N ASN A 17 12.44 14.98 -14.49
CA ASN A 17 12.12 13.81 -15.28
C ASN A 17 12.53 12.51 -14.57
N ASP A 18 13.68 12.47 -13.91
CA ASP A 18 14.12 11.29 -13.14
C ASP A 18 13.18 10.98 -11.98
N GLN A 19 12.82 11.99 -11.18
CA GLN A 19 11.87 11.82 -10.06
C GLN A 19 10.51 11.34 -10.56
N GLN A 20 9.96 11.96 -11.62
CA GLN A 20 8.66 11.55 -12.16
C GLN A 20 8.70 10.15 -12.79
N PHE A 21 9.80 9.77 -13.43
CA PHE A 21 9.94 8.44 -13.98
C PHE A 21 9.95 7.39 -12.87
N GLN A 22 10.72 7.61 -11.79
CA GLN A 22 10.75 6.73 -10.63
C GLN A 22 9.37 6.60 -9.97
N ASP A 23 8.63 7.69 -9.80
CA ASP A 23 7.26 7.68 -9.28
C ASP A 23 6.34 6.80 -10.14
N MET A 24 6.42 6.95 -11.47
CA MET A 24 5.63 6.15 -12.41
C MET A 24 5.95 4.66 -12.35
N GLU A 25 7.23 4.28 -12.21
CA GLU A 25 7.63 2.89 -12.09
C GLU A 25 7.12 2.25 -10.79
N GLN A 26 7.17 3.00 -9.68
CA GLN A 26 6.67 2.51 -8.38
C GLN A 26 5.15 2.34 -8.40
N ILE A 27 4.42 3.28 -9.01
CA ILE A 27 2.96 3.18 -9.19
C ILE A 27 2.62 1.97 -10.08
N ARG A 28 3.32 1.82 -11.20
CA ARG A 28 3.16 0.67 -12.11
C ARG A 28 3.33 -0.65 -11.35
N ASP A 29 4.40 -0.79 -10.58
CA ASP A 29 4.70 -2.02 -9.84
C ASP A 29 3.61 -2.33 -8.80
N PHE A 30 3.13 -1.33 -8.08
CA PHE A 30 2.04 -1.51 -7.11
C PHE A 30 0.71 -1.92 -7.79
N LEU A 31 0.42 -1.39 -8.99
CA LEU A 31 -0.75 -1.80 -9.75
C LEU A 31 -0.60 -3.23 -10.30
N ILE A 32 0.57 -3.59 -10.82
CA ILE A 32 0.86 -4.95 -11.31
C ILE A 32 0.68 -5.98 -10.18
N LEU A 33 1.10 -5.66 -8.95
CA LEU A 33 0.95 -6.54 -7.78
C LEU A 33 -0.49 -7.08 -7.62
N HIS A 34 -1.49 -6.23 -7.84
CA HIS A 34 -2.91 -6.59 -7.69
C HIS A 34 -3.38 -7.67 -8.68
N TYR A 35 -2.69 -7.81 -9.81
CA TYR A 35 -2.98 -8.82 -10.81
C TYR A 35 -2.06 -10.04 -10.70
N LYS A 36 -0.77 -9.81 -10.41
CA LYS A 36 0.24 -10.86 -10.36
C LYS A 36 0.02 -11.82 -9.20
N VAL A 37 -0.28 -11.29 -8.01
CA VAL A 37 -0.39 -12.08 -6.79
C VAL A 37 -1.86 -12.46 -6.59
N THR A 38 -2.24 -13.62 -7.10
CA THR A 38 -3.62 -14.07 -6.98
C THR A 38 -3.70 -15.59 -7.01
N ASP A 39 -4.69 -16.15 -6.32
CA ASP A 39 -5.04 -17.57 -6.39
C ASP A 39 -6.05 -17.86 -7.50
N ARG A 40 -6.59 -16.82 -8.15
CA ARG A 40 -7.57 -17.00 -9.23
C ARG A 40 -6.96 -17.72 -10.42
N ARG A 41 -7.55 -18.84 -10.80
CA ARG A 41 -7.21 -19.61 -12.02
C ARG A 41 -8.43 -19.90 -12.88
N ASP A 42 -9.57 -19.29 -12.54
CA ASP A 42 -10.89 -19.56 -13.10
C ASP A 42 -11.06 -19.09 -14.55
N SER A 43 -10.22 -18.17 -15.03
CA SER A 43 -10.29 -17.65 -16.41
C SER A 43 -8.92 -17.61 -17.10
N PRO A 44 -8.87 -17.60 -18.44
CA PRO A 44 -7.62 -17.39 -19.18
C PRO A 44 -6.91 -16.10 -18.75
N PHE A 45 -7.68 -15.05 -18.48
CA PHE A 45 -7.16 -13.77 -18.00
C PHE A 45 -6.39 -13.92 -16.68
N TRP A 46 -6.99 -14.52 -15.64
CA TRP A 46 -6.32 -14.66 -14.35
C TRP A 46 -5.13 -15.62 -14.37
N ARG A 47 -5.19 -16.66 -15.21
CA ARG A 47 -4.04 -17.54 -15.45
C ARG A 47 -2.88 -16.79 -16.10
N GLN A 48 -3.16 -15.91 -17.07
CA GLN A 48 -2.15 -15.06 -17.68
C GLN A 48 -1.56 -14.07 -16.66
N CYS A 49 -2.39 -13.35 -15.90
CA CYS A 49 -1.92 -12.39 -14.90
C CYS A 49 -1.03 -13.05 -13.83
N ALA A 50 -1.38 -14.26 -13.37
CA ALA A 50 -0.56 -14.98 -12.41
C ALA A 50 0.77 -15.48 -13.01
N ALA A 51 0.78 -15.84 -14.29
CA ALA A 51 1.95 -16.41 -14.97
C ALA A 51 2.89 -15.38 -15.61
N MET A 52 2.42 -14.14 -15.86
CA MET A 52 3.21 -13.13 -16.59
C MET A 52 4.50 -12.76 -15.85
N ASP A 53 5.54 -12.43 -16.60
CA ASP A 53 6.73 -11.81 -16.05
C ASP A 53 6.40 -10.41 -15.49
N VAL A 54 7.15 -10.00 -14.48
CA VAL A 54 7.01 -8.68 -13.84
C VAL A 54 8.36 -7.99 -13.75
N PRO A 55 8.39 -6.65 -13.59
CA PRO A 55 9.65 -5.94 -13.38
C PRO A 55 10.44 -6.49 -12.19
N ASP A 56 11.77 -6.53 -12.31
CA ASP A 56 12.67 -7.04 -11.26
C ASP A 56 12.48 -6.31 -9.93
N SER A 57 12.18 -5.02 -9.98
CA SER A 57 11.86 -4.20 -8.80
C SER A 57 10.66 -4.74 -8.02
N LEU A 58 9.60 -5.16 -8.71
CA LEU A 58 8.42 -5.77 -8.10
C LEU A 58 8.72 -7.20 -7.62
N ALA A 59 9.37 -8.01 -8.45
CA ALA A 59 9.75 -9.38 -8.09
C ALA A 59 10.57 -9.40 -6.79
N GLN A 60 11.57 -8.52 -6.69
CA GLN A 60 12.39 -8.36 -5.49
C GLN A 60 11.55 -7.99 -4.26
N LYS A 61 10.58 -7.08 -4.39
CA LYS A 61 9.74 -6.64 -3.27
C LYS A 61 8.79 -7.76 -2.81
N ILE A 62 8.22 -8.52 -3.74
CA ILE A 62 7.37 -9.69 -3.46
C ILE A 62 8.17 -10.76 -2.69
N GLU A 63 9.34 -11.15 -3.21
CA GLU A 63 10.12 -12.23 -2.60
C GLU A 63 10.73 -11.80 -1.26
N LEU A 64 11.16 -10.55 -1.13
CA LEU A 64 11.61 -10.02 0.16
C LEU A 64 10.53 -10.12 1.25
N PHE A 65 9.28 -9.79 0.90
CA PHE A 65 8.15 -9.91 1.82
C PHE A 65 7.81 -11.38 2.10
N ARG A 66 7.77 -12.22 1.06
CA ARG A 66 7.51 -13.67 1.20
C ARG A 66 8.55 -14.34 2.10
N GLU A 67 9.82 -14.02 1.96
CA GLU A 67 10.87 -14.68 2.74
C GLU A 67 10.95 -14.14 4.17
N THR A 68 10.84 -12.82 4.36
CA THR A 68 11.23 -12.17 5.62
C THR A 68 10.23 -11.18 6.21
N ALA A 69 9.02 -11.09 5.66
CA ALA A 69 7.99 -10.12 6.03
C ALA A 69 8.44 -8.66 5.99
N ARG A 70 9.52 -8.35 5.23
CA ARG A 70 10.05 -7.00 5.13
C ARG A 70 9.46 -6.27 3.93
N VAL A 71 9.08 -5.02 4.19
CA VAL A 71 8.75 -4.03 3.16
C VAL A 71 9.66 -2.84 3.41
N PHE A 72 10.21 -2.28 2.34
CA PHE A 72 10.94 -1.02 2.40
C PHE A 72 10.32 -0.02 1.44
N ARG A 73 10.19 1.22 1.90
CA ARG A 73 9.91 2.37 1.05
C ARG A 73 11.23 2.92 0.51
N ARG A 74 11.43 2.89 -0.81
CA ARG A 74 12.59 3.53 -1.45
C ARG A 74 12.22 4.96 -1.84
N ASN A 75 13.01 5.95 -1.45
CA ASN A 75 12.74 7.37 -1.75
C ASN A 75 11.38 7.83 -1.19
N GLU A 76 10.68 8.71 -1.92
CA GLU A 76 9.38 9.26 -1.55
C GLU A 76 8.20 8.46 -2.15
N GLU A 77 8.24 7.11 -2.16
CA GLU A 77 7.18 6.32 -2.82
C GLU A 77 5.78 6.76 -2.40
N LEU A 78 4.85 6.81 -3.35
CA LEU A 78 3.46 7.19 -3.10
C LEU A 78 2.77 6.24 -2.11
N PHE A 79 3.06 4.95 -2.22
CA PHE A 79 2.49 3.92 -1.37
C PHE A 79 3.38 3.66 -0.15
N ALA A 80 2.81 3.84 1.04
CA ALA A 80 3.50 3.57 2.29
C ALA A 80 3.70 2.07 2.52
N GLU A 81 4.60 1.72 3.44
CA GLU A 81 4.88 0.32 3.83
C GLU A 81 3.61 -0.45 4.21
N ASN A 82 2.70 0.20 4.95
CA ASN A 82 1.43 -0.38 5.33
C ASN A 82 0.57 -0.81 4.13
N SER A 83 0.57 -0.05 3.03
CA SER A 83 -0.20 -0.41 1.83
C SER A 83 0.32 -1.70 1.20
N TRP A 84 1.64 -1.86 1.10
CA TRP A 84 2.24 -3.10 0.59
C TRP A 84 1.96 -4.28 1.52
N VAL A 85 2.10 -4.13 2.84
CA VAL A 85 1.81 -5.20 3.81
C VAL A 85 0.35 -5.65 3.69
N GLN A 86 -0.60 -4.72 3.67
CA GLN A 86 -2.03 -5.03 3.57
C GLN A 86 -2.40 -5.73 2.26
N VAL A 87 -1.86 -5.26 1.13
CA VAL A 87 -2.14 -5.84 -0.19
C VAL A 87 -1.50 -7.22 -0.33
N MET A 88 -0.24 -7.39 0.07
CA MET A 88 0.46 -8.67 -0.04
C MET A 88 -0.15 -9.75 0.86
N LEU A 89 -0.42 -9.43 2.14
CA LEU A 89 -1.12 -10.35 3.04
C LEU A 89 -2.55 -10.63 2.55
N GLY A 90 -3.29 -9.58 2.17
CA GLY A 90 -4.67 -9.69 1.72
C GLY A 90 -4.84 -10.49 0.42
N GLN A 91 -3.80 -10.55 -0.42
CA GLN A 91 -3.77 -11.34 -1.64
C GLN A 91 -3.15 -12.74 -1.46
N GLY A 92 -2.84 -13.14 -0.21
CA GLY A 92 -2.46 -14.51 0.13
C GLY A 92 -0.96 -14.79 0.17
N ILE A 93 -0.09 -13.76 0.18
CA ILE A 93 1.32 -14.00 0.49
C ILE A 93 1.45 -14.22 1.98
N GLU A 94 1.80 -15.45 2.37
CA GLU A 94 2.18 -15.78 3.74
C GLU A 94 3.72 -15.71 3.89
N PRO A 95 4.24 -14.81 4.73
CA PRO A 95 5.68 -14.73 4.98
C PRO A 95 6.22 -15.98 5.68
N GLN A 96 7.38 -16.45 5.26
CA GLN A 96 8.06 -17.63 5.82
C GLN A 96 8.79 -17.33 7.14
N SER A 97 9.11 -16.06 7.38
CA SER A 97 9.75 -15.61 8.61
C SER A 97 9.37 -14.17 8.94
N TRP A 98 9.76 -13.73 10.12
CA TRP A 98 9.51 -12.39 10.64
C TRP A 98 10.75 -11.84 11.33
N HIS A 99 10.73 -10.55 11.67
CA HIS A 99 11.86 -9.92 12.36
C HIS A 99 12.08 -10.57 13.75
N PRO A 100 13.31 -11.01 14.10
CA PRO A 100 13.59 -11.76 15.34
C PRO A 100 13.19 -11.05 16.64
N ILE A 101 13.05 -9.72 16.61
CA ILE A 101 12.59 -8.94 17.76
C ILE A 101 11.22 -9.40 18.28
N ALA A 102 10.35 -9.92 17.41
CA ALA A 102 9.04 -10.40 17.83
C ALA A 102 9.16 -11.65 18.74
N GLY A 103 10.21 -12.45 18.57
CA GLY A 103 10.48 -13.61 19.43
C GLY A 103 10.99 -13.26 20.83
N LYS A 104 11.10 -11.97 21.18
CA LYS A 104 11.42 -11.54 22.55
C LYS A 104 10.20 -11.47 23.46
N LEU A 105 9.00 -11.42 22.89
CA LEU A 105 7.75 -11.46 23.64
C LEU A 105 7.35 -12.91 23.86
N ASN A 106 6.92 -13.24 25.08
CA ASN A 106 6.20 -14.50 25.31
C ASN A 106 4.74 -14.39 24.83
N ASP A 107 4.03 -15.52 24.80
CA ASP A 107 2.66 -15.59 24.28
C ASP A 107 1.69 -14.67 25.03
N ASP A 108 1.78 -14.60 26.36
CA ASP A 108 0.92 -13.73 27.18
C ASP A 108 1.19 -12.24 26.91
N GLU A 109 2.46 -11.85 26.74
CA GLU A 109 2.85 -10.48 26.40
C GLU A 109 2.38 -10.08 25.00
N LEU A 110 2.51 -10.99 24.03
CA LEU A 110 2.05 -10.79 22.66
C LEU A 110 0.53 -10.65 22.59
N ASP A 111 -0.21 -11.54 23.26
CA ASP A 111 -1.68 -11.50 23.32
C ASP A 111 -2.17 -10.22 23.98
N ARG A 112 -1.48 -9.77 25.03
CA ARG A 112 -1.81 -8.52 25.70
C ARG A 112 -1.57 -7.31 24.80
N LEU A 113 -0.45 -7.27 24.09
CA LEU A 113 -0.13 -6.21 23.12
C LEU A 113 -1.18 -6.13 22.01
N LEU A 114 -1.47 -7.25 21.35
CA LEU A 114 -2.46 -7.30 20.27
C LEU A 114 -3.88 -7.02 20.79
N GLY A 115 -4.19 -7.49 22.00
CA GLY A 115 -5.44 -7.21 22.69
C GLY A 115 -5.66 -5.72 22.95
N MET A 116 -4.63 -5.00 23.41
CA MET A 116 -4.70 -3.54 23.62
C MET A 116 -4.94 -2.80 22.30
N ILE A 117 -4.18 -3.13 21.25
CA ILE A 117 -4.35 -2.51 19.91
C ILE A 117 -5.80 -2.71 19.42
N ARG A 118 -6.32 -3.94 19.53
CA ARG A 118 -7.69 -4.26 19.12
C ARG A 118 -8.72 -3.44 19.91
N GLN A 119 -8.58 -3.35 21.23
CA GLN A 119 -9.49 -2.60 22.08
C GLN A 119 -9.51 -1.11 21.74
N ASP A 120 -8.35 -0.50 21.50
CA ASP A 120 -8.25 0.91 21.15
C ASP A 120 -8.88 1.23 19.79
N VAL A 121 -8.67 0.36 18.80
CA VAL A 121 -9.36 0.48 17.50
C VAL A 121 -10.87 0.36 17.69
N THR A 122 -11.36 -0.65 18.39
CA THR A 122 -12.81 -0.85 18.63
C THR A 122 -13.43 0.34 19.34
N ARG A 123 -12.78 0.85 20.39
CA ARG A 123 -13.25 2.02 21.16
C ARG A 123 -13.32 3.27 20.29
N THR A 124 -12.31 3.49 19.46
CA THR A 124 -12.24 4.65 18.56
C THR A 124 -13.34 4.60 17.53
N VAL A 125 -13.50 3.46 16.83
CA VAL A 125 -14.51 3.27 15.79
C VAL A 125 -15.93 3.41 16.37
N ALA A 126 -16.20 2.87 17.56
CA ALA A 126 -17.50 3.00 18.22
C ALA A 126 -17.89 4.45 18.56
N GLY A 127 -16.90 5.36 18.65
CA GLY A 127 -17.13 6.80 18.87
C GLY A 127 -17.34 7.60 17.58
N LEU A 128 -17.17 7.00 16.40
CA LEU A 128 -17.34 7.68 15.12
C LEU A 128 -18.81 7.64 14.68
N PRO A 129 -19.36 8.73 14.12
CA PRO A 129 -20.66 8.69 13.48
C PRO A 129 -20.61 7.89 12.17
N ASP A 130 -21.77 7.42 11.73
CA ASP A 130 -21.92 6.91 10.36
C ASP A 130 -21.51 7.97 9.34
N HIS A 131 -20.92 7.52 8.23
CA HIS A 131 -20.39 8.41 7.19
C HIS A 131 -21.44 9.41 6.68
N ALA A 132 -22.68 8.97 6.43
CA ALA A 132 -23.76 9.84 5.96
C ALA A 132 -24.14 10.93 6.98
N ALA A 133 -24.20 10.57 8.27
CA ALA A 133 -24.49 11.52 9.35
C ALA A 133 -23.37 12.56 9.51
N TYR A 134 -22.11 12.14 9.37
CA TYR A 134 -20.98 13.07 9.38
C TYR A 134 -21.04 14.06 8.22
N VAL A 135 -21.21 13.57 6.99
CA VAL A 135 -21.27 14.40 5.77
C VAL A 135 -22.39 15.42 5.87
N ALA A 136 -23.61 15.00 6.25
CA ALA A 136 -24.75 15.91 6.39
C ALA A 136 -24.46 17.07 7.36
N ARG A 137 -23.73 16.82 8.46
CA ARG A 137 -23.37 17.84 9.45
C ARG A 137 -22.19 18.72 9.01
N TYR A 138 -21.17 18.15 8.37
CA TYR A 138 -19.91 18.84 8.09
C TYR A 138 -19.92 19.57 6.75
N CYS A 139 -20.38 18.90 5.69
CA CYS A 139 -20.28 19.37 4.30
C CYS A 139 -21.49 18.96 3.46
N GLY A 140 -22.69 18.93 4.05
CA GLY A 140 -23.91 18.57 3.34
C GLY A 140 -24.08 19.42 2.08
N ALA A 141 -24.15 18.76 0.93
CA ALA A 141 -24.45 19.41 -0.34
C ALA A 141 -25.98 19.48 -0.52
N ALA A 142 -26.47 20.57 -1.13
CA ALA A 142 -27.85 20.61 -1.58
C ALA A 142 -28.08 19.51 -2.62
N GLU A 143 -29.20 18.79 -2.51
CA GLU A 143 -29.58 17.86 -3.57
C GLU A 143 -29.76 18.65 -4.88
N PRO A 144 -29.20 18.17 -6.00
CA PRO A 144 -29.43 18.82 -7.28
C PRO A 144 -30.93 18.82 -7.56
N ALA A 145 -31.49 20.00 -7.80
CA ALA A 145 -32.90 20.12 -8.19
C ALA A 145 -33.13 19.28 -9.46
N ALA A 146 -34.08 18.35 -9.40
CA ALA A 146 -34.45 17.54 -10.55
C ALA A 146 -34.89 18.46 -11.71
N ALA A 147 -34.40 18.16 -12.92
CA ALA A 147 -34.72 18.89 -14.15
C ALA A 147 -36.17 18.65 -14.60
#